data_AF-A0A2D7IP98-F1
#
_entry.id   AF-A0A2D7IP98-F1
#
_cell.length_a   1.000
_cell.length_b   1.000
_cell.length_c   1.000
_cell.angle_alpha   90.00
_cell.angle_beta   90.00
_cell.angle_gamma   90.00
#
_symmetry.space_group_name_H-M   'P 1'
#
loop_
_entity.id
_entity.type
_entity.pdbx_description
1 polymer ?
#
loop_
_entity_poly.entity_id
_entity_poly.type
_entity_poly.pdbx_seq_one_letter_code
_entity_poly.pdbx_strand_id
1 'polypeptide(L)' 'MCNFGMKDKKRCSLAIQINDIAYDIKGTGIDDHGDSHAKEGFCNAVRIANVKGDIKKNVFKAESFVVKKN' A
#
# COMPACT_ATOMS: atom_id res chain seq x y z
N MET A 1 2.10 -12.86 2.88
CA MET A 1 0.68 -12.76 2.50
C MET A 1 0.28 -11.29 2.61
N CYS A 2 -0.53 -10.75 1.68
CA CYS A 2 -0.96 -9.35 1.72
C CYS A 2 -2.24 -9.19 2.54
N ASN A 3 -2.34 -8.14 3.35
CA ASN A 3 -3.53 -7.81 4.16
C ASN A 3 -4.81 -7.63 3.34
N PHE A 4 -4.68 -7.28 2.04
CA PHE A 4 -5.81 -7.13 1.12
C PHE A 4 -6.11 -8.37 0.28
N GLY A 5 -5.56 -9.54 0.64
CA GLY A 5 -5.88 -10.80 -0.04
C GLY A 5 -5.31 -10.93 -1.47
N MET A 6 -4.33 -10.11 -1.86
CA MET A 6 -3.66 -10.21 -3.16
C MET A 6 -2.75 -11.46 -3.21
N LYS A 7 -3.16 -12.49 -3.96
CA LYS A 7 -2.51 -13.83 -3.97
C LYS A 7 -1.36 -13.98 -4.96
N ASP A 8 -1.33 -13.19 -6.03
CA ASP A 8 -0.36 -13.37 -7.13
C ASP A 8 0.98 -12.64 -6.95
N LYS A 9 1.26 -12.16 -5.72
CA LYS A 9 2.44 -11.35 -5.43
C LYS A 9 3.62 -12.22 -5.01
N LYS A 10 4.63 -12.33 -5.89
CA LYS A 10 5.90 -13.01 -5.60
C LYS A 10 6.78 -12.30 -4.56
N ARG A 11 6.54 -11.01 -4.32
CA ARG A 11 7.28 -10.18 -3.35
C ARG A 11 6.31 -9.26 -2.60
N CYS A 12 6.68 -8.87 -1.39
CA CYS A 12 5.97 -7.84 -0.63
C CYS A 12 5.94 -6.54 -1.46
N SER A 13 4.74 -6.02 -1.68
CA SER A 13 4.51 -4.77 -2.38
C SER A 13 3.56 -3.90 -1.58
N LEU A 14 3.71 -2.59 -1.70
CA LEU A 14 2.76 -1.64 -1.12
C LEU A 14 1.48 -1.64 -1.97
N ALA A 15 0.35 -1.66 -1.29
CA ALA A 15 -0.97 -1.64 -1.90
C ALA A 15 -1.87 -0.67 -1.13
N ILE A 16 -2.91 -0.16 -1.79
CA ILE A 16 -4.02 0.54 -1.14
C ILE A 16 -5.32 -0.17 -1.45
N GLN A 17 -6.29 -0.03 -0.55
CA GLN A 17 -7.67 -0.40 -0.81
C GLN A 17 -8.52 0.88 -0.85
N ILE A 18 -9.23 1.09 -1.96
CA ILE A 18 -10.20 2.18 -2.13
C ILE A 18 -11.54 1.54 -2.48
N ASN A 19 -12.59 1.82 -1.70
CA ASN A 19 -13.93 1.26 -1.91
C ASN A 19 -13.90 -0.27 -2.11
N ASP A 20 -13.22 -0.96 -1.19
CA ASP A 20 -13.01 -2.41 -1.18
C ASP A 20 -12.17 -2.99 -2.34
N ILE A 21 -11.69 -2.17 -3.28
CA ILE A 21 -10.83 -2.61 -4.39
C ILE A 21 -9.37 -2.35 -4.04
N ALA A 22 -8.54 -3.39 -4.11
CA ALA A 22 -7.11 -3.31 -3.87
C ALA A 22 -6.33 -2.97 -5.14
N TYR A 23 -5.41 -2.01 -5.03
CA TYR A 23 -4.53 -1.56 -6.10
C TYR A 23 -3.08 -1.65 -5.67
N ASP A 24 -2.20 -2.04 -6.60
CA ASP A 24 -0.77 -1.83 -6.42
C ASP A 24 -0.43 -0.36 -6.44
N ILE A 25 0.55 0.03 -5.64
CA ILE A 25 1.13 1.37 -5.71
C ILE A 25 2.39 1.37 -6.58
N LYS A 26 2.51 2.40 -7.42
CA LYS A 26 3.77 2.82 -8.04
C LYS A 26 4.11 4.24 -7.61
N GLY A 27 5.40 4.55 -7.48
CA GLY A 27 5.91 5.84 -7.03
C GLY A 27 6.49 5.81 -5.62
N THR A 28 6.08 4.83 -4.80
CA THR A 28 6.69 4.55 -3.50
C THR A 28 6.51 3.07 -3.14
N GLY A 29 7.47 2.54 -2.39
CA GLY A 29 7.54 1.16 -1.92
C GLY A 29 7.15 1.00 -0.45
N ILE A 30 6.96 -0.25 -0.03
CA ILE A 30 6.51 -0.58 1.33
C ILE A 30 7.54 -0.19 2.39
N ASP A 31 8.83 -0.34 2.07
CA ASP A 31 9.95 -0.04 2.97
C ASP A 31 10.34 1.45 2.97
N ASP A 32 9.85 2.25 2.00
CA ASP A 32 10.04 3.72 1.99
C ASP A 32 9.33 4.41 3.18
N HIS A 33 8.43 3.67 3.83
CA HIS A 33 7.58 4.15 4.91
C HIS A 33 7.92 3.50 6.26
N GLY A 34 9.09 2.87 6.37
CA GLY A 34 9.58 2.20 7.57
C GLY A 34 9.73 0.68 7.37
N ASP A 35 10.10 -0.03 8.44
CA ASP A 35 10.25 -1.49 8.38
C ASP A 35 8.90 -2.17 8.13
N SER A 36 8.75 -2.76 6.95
CA SER A 36 7.53 -3.45 6.52
C SER A 36 7.17 -4.65 7.41
N HIS A 37 8.15 -5.25 8.10
CA HIS A 37 7.98 -6.40 8.97
C HIS A 37 7.91 -6.06 10.46
N ALA A 38 8.03 -4.78 10.83
CA ALA A 38 7.80 -4.35 12.21
C ALA A 38 6.38 -4.72 12.66
N LYS A 39 6.14 -4.78 13.98
CA LYS A 39 4.80 -5.05 14.55
C LYS A 39 3.71 -4.15 13.96
N GLU A 40 4.08 -2.91 13.65
CA GLU A 40 3.21 -1.87 13.08
C GLU A 40 3.45 -1.65 11.56
N GLY A 41 4.29 -2.48 10.95
CA GLY A 41 4.66 -2.43 9.53
C GLY A 41 3.54 -2.93 8.62
N PHE A 42 3.59 -2.54 7.35
CA PHE A 42 2.51 -2.78 6.39
C PHE A 42 2.25 -4.25 6.04
N CYS A 43 3.22 -5.15 6.26
CA CYS A 43 2.96 -6.58 6.13
C CYS A 43 2.13 -7.13 7.29
N ASN A 44 2.13 -6.45 8.44
CA ASN A 44 1.47 -6.92 9.66
C ASN A 44 0.21 -6.12 10.02
N ALA A 45 0.04 -4.91 9.49
CA ALA A 45 -1.11 -4.07 9.83
C ALA A 45 -1.60 -3.20 8.66
N VAL A 46 -2.89 -2.88 8.68
CA VAL A 46 -3.53 -1.91 7.79
C VAL A 46 -3.51 -0.53 8.43
N ARG A 47 -3.29 0.51 7.61
CA ARG A 47 -3.23 1.92 8.03
C ARG A 47 -4.05 2.78 7.08
N ILE A 48 -4.55 3.90 7.60
CA ILE A 48 -5.21 4.92 6.79
C ILE A 48 -4.13 5.88 6.27
N ALA A 49 -4.20 6.23 5.00
CA ALA A 49 -3.31 7.20 4.38
C ALA A 49 -4.12 8.23 3.59
N ASN A 50 -3.63 9.47 3.57
CA ASN A 50 -4.05 10.46 2.57
C ASN A 50 -3.14 10.28 1.36
N VAL A 51 -3.75 10.08 0.18
CA VAL A 51 -3.02 9.81 -1.06
C VAL A 51 -3.48 10.76 -2.17
N LYS A 52 -2.57 11.09 -3.08
CA LYS A 52 -2.86 11.80 -4.34
C LYS A 52 -2.24 11.04 -5.49
N GLY A 53 -2.96 10.90 -6.59
CA GLY A 53 -2.48 10.22 -7.78
C GLY A 53 -3.60 9.73 -8.70
N ASP A 54 -3.23 8.91 -9.68
CA ASP A 54 -4.15 8.37 -10.68
C ASP A 54 -4.21 6.84 -10.65
N ILE A 55 -5.39 6.28 -10.88
CA ILE A 55 -5.54 4.84 -11.16
C ILE A 55 -5.43 4.62 -12.66
N LYS A 56 -4.44 3.86 -13.11
CA LYS A 56 -4.26 3.46 -14.52
C LYS A 56 -4.01 1.96 -14.60
N LYS A 57 -4.85 1.24 -15.37
CA LYS A 57 -4.74 -0.22 -15.56
C LYS A 57 -4.62 -1.00 -14.25
N ASN A 58 -5.49 -0.71 -13.29
CA ASN A 58 -5.52 -1.36 -11.97
C ASN A 58 -4.29 -1.10 -11.07
N VAL A 59 -3.52 -0.05 -11.36
CA VAL A 59 -2.39 0.41 -10.55
C VAL A 59 -2.61 1.85 -10.15
N PHE A 60 -2.46 2.15 -8.86
CA PHE A 60 -2.44 3.51 -8.34
C PHE A 60 -1.02 4.09 -8.50
N LYS A 61 -0.90 5.14 -9.30
CA LYS A 61 0.35 5.90 -9.47
C LYS A 61 0.34 7.05 -8.47
N ALA A 62 1.10 6.90 -7.40
CA ALA A 62 1.16 7.88 -6.32
C ALA A 62 2.00 9.10 -6.72
N GLU A 63 1.41 10.28 -6.57
CA GLU A 63 2.11 11.57 -6.46
C GLU A 63 2.44 11.88 -5.00
N SER A 64 1.54 11.51 -4.09
CA SER A 64 1.76 11.61 -2.64
C SER A 64 1.16 10.43 -1.90
N PHE A 65 1.83 10.03 -0.82
CA PHE A 65 1.38 8.98 0.08
C PHE A 65 1.77 9.36 1.51
N VAL A 66 0.79 9.78 2.31
CA VAL A 66 1.00 10.23 3.68
C VAL A 66 0.15 9.40 4.62
N VAL A 67 0.79 8.50 5.35
CA VAL A 67 0.15 7.69 6.40
C VAL A 67 -0.38 8.62 7.48
N LYS A 68 -1.66 8.49 7.84
CA LYS A 68 -2.21 9.21 8.99
C LYS A 68 -1.57 8.64 10.25
N LYS A 69 -0.92 9.51 11.02
CA LYS A 69 -0.50 9.20 12.38
C LYS A 69 -1.73 9.32 13.26
N ASN A 70 -2.01 8.27 14.04
CA ASN A 70 -2.99 8.34 15.13
C ASN A 70 -2.44 9.20 16.26
#